data_AF-A0A920PD80-F1
#
_entry.id   AF-A0A920PD80-F1
#
_cell.length_a   1.000
_cell.length_b   1.000
_cell.length_c   1.000
_cell.angle_alpha   90.00
_cell.angle_beta   90.00
_cell.angle_gamma   90.00
#
_symmetry.space_group_name_H-M   'P 1'
#
loop_
_entity.id
_entity.type
_entity.pdbx_description
1 polymer ?
#
loop_
_entity_poly.entity_id
_entity_poly.type
_entity_poly.pdbx_seq_one_letter_code
_entity_poly.pdbx_strand_id
1 'polypeptide(L)'
;MVSSSEAVSLPSIQLGVDDVEDPEKVSSALQVLFLLTILTLAPSILIMTTSFARIIIVLSFLRQAMGTQQTPPTQILIGLGFFLNTFCDGTYLDRDQR
;
A
#
# COMPACT_ATOMS: atom_id res chain seq x y z
N MET A 1 12.15 -49.72 -6.10
CA MET A 1 12.66 -48.45 -6.68
C MET A 1 11.97 -47.30 -5.97
N VAL A 2 12.52 -46.87 -4.82
CA VAL A 2 12.06 -45.68 -4.07
C VAL A 2 13.08 -44.59 -4.40
N SER A 3 12.65 -43.55 -5.12
CA SER A 3 13.50 -42.42 -5.50
C SER A 3 13.21 -41.25 -4.57
N SER A 4 14.21 -40.93 -3.75
CA SER A 4 14.59 -39.64 -3.16
C SER A 4 13.49 -38.62 -2.82
N SER A 5 13.20 -38.49 -1.53
CA SER A 5 12.63 -37.27 -0.96
C SER A 5 13.76 -36.23 -0.89
N GLU A 6 13.63 -35.18 -1.68
CA GLU A 6 14.53 -34.02 -1.67
C GLU A 6 14.26 -33.22 -0.38
N ALA A 7 15.14 -33.39 0.60
CA ALA A 7 15.07 -32.63 1.84
C ALA A 7 15.40 -31.16 1.53
N VAL A 8 14.35 -30.32 1.55
CA VAL A 8 14.47 -28.87 1.53
C VAL A 8 15.36 -28.45 2.70
N SER A 9 16.59 -28.04 2.39
CA SER A 9 17.49 -27.42 3.36
C SER A 9 16.96 -26.03 3.68
N LEU A 10 16.18 -25.96 4.75
CA LEU A 10 15.77 -24.70 5.36
C LEU A 10 17.03 -24.03 5.91
N PRO A 11 17.37 -22.81 5.47
CA PRO A 11 18.47 -22.03 6.04
C PRO A 11 18.25 -21.85 7.54
N SER A 12 19.25 -22.22 8.33
CA SER A 12 19.27 -21.99 9.77
C SER A 12 19.39 -20.49 10.05
N ILE A 13 18.28 -19.83 10.41
CA ILE A 13 18.30 -18.46 10.93
C ILE A 13 18.74 -18.54 12.39
N GLN A 14 20.05 -18.39 12.61
CA GLN A 14 20.62 -18.21 13.94
C GLN A 14 20.46 -16.73 14.31
N LEU A 15 19.38 -16.39 15.03
CA LEU A 15 19.30 -15.10 15.74
C LEU A 15 20.33 -15.13 16.87
N GLY A 16 21.53 -14.60 16.60
CA GLY A 16 22.56 -14.37 17.61
C GLY A 16 22.09 -13.31 18.60
N VAL A 17 21.87 -13.71 19.85
CA VAL A 17 21.62 -12.82 20.99
C VAL A 17 22.98 -12.33 21.52
N ASP A 18 23.79 -11.76 20.63
CA ASP A 18 25.13 -11.23 20.97
C ASP A 18 25.23 -9.73 20.65
N ASP A 19 24.34 -9.15 19.82
CA ASP A 19 24.36 -7.74 19.40
C ASP A 19 23.47 -6.83 20.30
N VAL A 20 22.87 -7.38 21.37
CA VAL A 20 21.99 -6.63 22.30
C VAL A 20 22.75 -5.84 23.38
N GLU A 21 24.07 -5.98 23.45
CA GLU A 21 24.90 -5.35 24.48
C GLU A 21 25.30 -3.90 24.14
N ASP A 22 25.19 -3.48 22.87
CA ASP A 22 25.48 -2.12 22.42
C ASP A 22 24.21 -1.25 22.41
N PRO A 23 23.97 -0.38 23.42
CA PRO A 23 22.76 0.44 23.51
C PRO A 23 22.57 1.41 22.33
N GLU A 24 23.65 1.80 21.64
CA GLU A 24 23.58 2.68 20.46
C GLU A 24 23.06 1.97 19.20
N LYS A 25 23.27 0.66 19.06
CA LYS A 25 22.76 -0.10 17.91
C LYS A 25 21.27 -0.39 18.05
N VAL A 26 20.83 -0.67 19.27
CA VAL A 26 19.42 -0.89 19.58
C VAL A 26 18.59 0.37 19.28
N SER A 27 19.07 1.57 19.65
CA SER A 27 18.37 2.83 19.38
C SER A 27 18.27 3.14 17.88
N SER A 28 19.36 2.92 17.14
CA SER A 28 19.41 3.09 15.68
C SER A 28 18.46 2.14 14.96
N ALA A 29 18.42 0.87 15.38
CA ALA A 29 17.49 -0.13 14.84
C ALA A 29 16.02 0.26 15.12
N LEU A 30 15.71 0.76 16.33
CA LEU A 30 14.37 1.22 16.70
C LEU A 30 13.92 2.42 15.86
N GLN A 31 14.82 3.36 15.59
CA GLN A 31 14.53 4.54 14.76
C GLN A 31 14.18 4.14 13.32
N VAL A 32 14.92 3.21 12.72
CA VAL A 32 14.61 2.68 11.39
C VAL A 32 13.26 1.95 11.39
N LEU A 33 12.95 1.18 12.44
CA LEU A 33 11.66 0.52 12.61
C LEU A 33 10.51 1.54 12.61
N PHE A 34 10.63 2.62 13.37
CA PHE A 34 9.62 3.69 13.39
C PHE A 34 9.48 4.38 12.04
N LEU A 35 10.58 4.66 11.34
CA LEU A 35 10.56 5.26 10.02
C LEU A 35 9.81 4.38 9.01
N LEU A 36 10.10 3.07 8.98
CA LEU A 36 9.41 2.12 8.12
C LEU A 36 7.92 1.99 8.46
N THR A 37 7.59 2.05 9.75
CA THR A 37 6.20 2.03 10.22
C THR A 37 5.43 3.24 9.71
N ILE A 38 5.99 4.44 9.85
CA ILE A 38 5.39 5.68 9.35
C ILE A 38 5.30 5.65 7.82
N LEU A 39 6.36 5.24 7.13
CA LEU A 39 6.39 5.18 5.66
C LEU A 39 5.35 4.21 5.09
N THR A 40 5.01 3.14 5.82
CA THR A 40 3.96 2.18 5.43
C THR A 40 2.56 2.69 5.77
N LEU A 41 2.40 3.36 6.92
CA LEU A 41 1.10 3.86 7.38
C LEU A 41 0.69 5.16 6.67
N ALA A 42 1.64 6.04 6.35
CA ALA A 42 1.41 7.30 5.64
C ALA A 42 0.64 7.16 4.32
N PRO A 43 1.00 6.26 3.38
CA PRO A 43 0.24 6.07 2.14
C PRO A 43 -1.15 5.47 2.41
N SER A 44 -1.29 4.61 3.43
CA SER A 44 -2.59 4.04 3.78
C SER A 44 -3.56 5.10 4.30
N ILE A 45 -3.10 6.02 5.14
CA ILE A 45 -3.92 7.12 5.64
C ILE A 45 -4.25 8.08 4.50
N LEU A 46 -3.28 8.41 3.65
CA LEU A 46 -3.52 9.24 2.47
C LEU A 46 -4.61 8.68 1.56
N ILE A 47 -4.68 7.36 1.36
CA ILE A 47 -5.73 6.69 0.58
C ILE A 47 -7.10 6.72 1.30
N MET A 48 -7.12 6.76 2.64
CA MET A 48 -8.35 6.82 3.44
C MET A 48 -8.93 8.24 3.55
N THR A 49 -8.08 9.26 3.58
CA THR A 49 -8.50 10.67 3.68
C THR A 49 -8.82 11.33 2.34
N THR A 50 -8.40 10.71 1.24
CA THR A 50 -8.65 11.20 -0.14
C THR A 50 -10.04 10.81 -0.67
N SER A 51 -10.51 11.57 -1.65
CA SER A 51 -11.77 11.35 -2.37
C SER A 51 -11.71 10.18 -3.36
N PHE A 52 -10.52 9.62 -3.64
CA PHE A 52 -10.30 8.51 -4.58
C PHE A 52 -11.28 7.34 -4.39
N ALA A 53 -11.43 6.82 -3.16
CA ALA A 53 -12.30 5.68 -2.89
C ALA A 53 -13.78 5.98 -3.21
N ARG A 54 -14.25 7.21 -2.92
CA ARG A 54 -15.63 7.63 -3.24
C ARG A 54 -15.86 7.71 -4.75
N ILE A 55 -14.89 8.23 -5.50
CA ILE A 55 -14.97 8.32 -6.97
C ILE A 55 -15.07 6.92 -7.59
N ILE A 56 -14.26 5.96 -7.14
CA ILE A 56 -14.29 4.58 -7.64
C ILE A 56 -15.63 3.90 -7.33
N ILE A 57 -16.20 4.11 -6.14
CA ILE A 57 -17.50 3.55 -5.77
C ILE A 57 -18.60 4.08 -6.70
N VAL A 58 -18.64 5.40 -6.94
CA VAL A 58 -19.63 6.02 -7.84
C VAL A 58 -19.47 5.51 -9.27
N LEU A 59 -18.24 5.46 -9.80
CA LEU A 59 -17.98 4.91 -11.14
C LEU A 59 -18.32 3.42 -11.24
N SER A 60 -18.11 2.65 -10.17
CA SER A 60 -18.45 1.22 -10.10
C SER A 60 -19.95 0.99 -10.06
N PHE A 61 -20.71 1.85 -9.39
CA PHE A 61 -22.17 1.85 -9.46
C PHE A 61 -22.67 2.30 -10.83
N LEU A 62 -22.04 3.30 -11.43
CA LEU A 62 -22.37 3.74 -12.79
C LEU A 62 -22.16 2.61 -13.80
N ARG A 63 -21.08 1.83 -13.65
CA ARG A 63 -20.84 0.61 -14.45
C ARG A 63 -21.97 -0.40 -14.30
N GLN A 64 -22.45 -0.64 -13.08
CA GLN A 64 -23.55 -1.58 -12.84
C GLN A 64 -24.87 -1.06 -13.43
N ALA A 65 -25.10 0.25 -13.35
CA ALA A 65 -26.29 0.91 -13.89
C ALA A 65 -26.36 0.87 -15.43
N MET A 66 -25.22 0.85 -16.12
CA MET A 66 -25.17 0.76 -17.59
C MET A 66 -25.61 -0.61 -18.14
N GLY A 67 -25.75 -1.65 -17.31
CA GLY A 67 -26.27 -2.96 -17.73
C GLY A 67 -25.40 -3.73 -18.73
N THR A 68 -24.22 -3.22 -19.09
CA THR A 68 -23.31 -3.82 -20.07
C THR A 68 -22.35 -4.79 -19.38
N GLN A 69 -22.23 -6.02 -19.90
CA GLN A 69 -21.27 -6.99 -19.37
C GLN A 69 -19.83 -6.51 -19.61
N GLN A 70 -19.08 -6.38 -18.51
CA GLN A 70 -17.63 -6.10 -18.41
C GLN A 70 -17.06 -4.87 -19.13
N THR A 71 -17.87 -4.10 -19.83
CA THR A 71 -17.47 -2.80 -20.38
C THR A 71 -17.95 -1.71 -19.43
N PRO A 72 -17.09 -0.86 -18.83
CA PRO A 72 -15.63 -0.77 -18.94
C PRO A 72 -14.84 -1.62 -17.90
N PRO A 73 -13.61 -2.07 -18.23
CA PRO A 73 -12.72 -2.80 -17.32
C PRO A 73 -12.39 -2.02 -16.04
N THR A 74 -12.23 -2.73 -14.92
CA THR A 74 -11.86 -2.12 -13.62
C THR A 74 -10.56 -1.31 -13.71
N GLN A 75 -9.62 -1.70 -14.57
CA GLN A 75 -8.38 -0.94 -14.81
C GLN A 75 -8.65 0.45 -15.38
N ILE A 76 -9.63 0.60 -16.27
CA ILE A 76 -10.02 1.90 -16.83
C ILE A 76 -10.68 2.77 -15.76
N LEU A 77 -11.54 2.20 -14.92
CA LEU A 77 -12.15 2.91 -13.80
C LEU A 77 -11.11 3.41 -12.79
N ILE A 78 -10.10 2.59 -12.51
CA ILE A 78 -8.98 2.97 -11.64
C ILE A 78 -8.18 4.12 -12.27
N GLY A 79 -7.87 4.06 -13.57
CA GLY A 79 -7.18 5.12 -14.28
C GLY A 79 -7.95 6.45 -14.30
N LEU A 80 -9.25 6.41 -14.61
CA LEU A 80 -10.14 7.57 -14.54
C LEU A 80 -10.27 8.10 -13.11
N GLY A 81 -10.37 7.20 -12.12
CA GLY A 81 -10.41 7.57 -10.72
C GLY A 81 -9.15 8.30 -10.26
N PHE A 82 -7.97 7.87 -10.71
CA PHE A 82 -6.70 8.52 -10.35
C PHE A 82 -6.58 9.91 -10.97
N PHE A 83 -6.97 10.06 -12.24
CA PHE A 83 -7.01 11.36 -12.91
C PHE A 83 -7.94 12.35 -12.19
N LEU A 84 -9.18 11.94 -11.93
CA LEU A 84 -10.15 12.76 -11.21
C LEU A 84 -9.69 13.08 -9.78
N ASN A 85 -9.04 12.13 -9.11
CA ASN A 85 -8.50 12.33 -7.77
C ASN A 85 -7.43 13.44 -7.74
N THR A 86 -6.47 13.40 -8.67
CA THR A 86 -5.42 14.43 -8.74
C THR A 86 -5.99 15.82 -9.01
N PHE A 87 -7.07 15.93 -9.80
CA PHE A 87 -7.79 17.17 -10.00
C PHE A 87 -8.49 17.64 -8.71
N CYS A 88 -9.12 16.73 -7.99
CA CYS A 88 -9.80 17.00 -6.72
C CYS A 88 -8.79 17.48 -5.67
N ASP A 89 -7.87 16.62 -5.23
CA ASP A 89 -6.93 16.89 -4.14
C ASP A 89 -5.99 18.06 -4.47
N GLY A 90 -5.54 18.17 -5.73
CA GLY A 90 -4.68 19.27 -6.18
C GLY A 90 -5.39 20.63 -6.12
N THR A 91 -6.69 20.69 -6.39
CA THR A 91 -7.44 21.96 -6.28
C THR A 91 -7.78 22.36 -4.85
N TYR A 92 -7.80 21.41 -3.89
CA TYR A 92 -8.00 21.73 -2.47
C TYR A 92 -6.72 22.23 -1.79
N LEU A 93 -5.57 21.63 -2.08
CA LEU A 93 -4.30 22.07 -1.51
C LEU A 93 -3.92 23.48 -1.98
N ASP A 94 -4.21 23.82 -3.24
CA ASP A 94 -3.92 25.14 -3.81
C ASP A 94 -4.81 26.26 -3.23
N ARG A 95 -5.97 25.90 -2.67
CA ARG A 95 -6.96 26.83 -2.08
C ARG A 95 -6.68 27.18 -0.63
N ASP A 96 -6.01 26.32 0.13
CA ASP A 96 -5.65 26.55 1.54
C ASP A 96 -4.45 27.50 1.70
N GLN A 97 -3.66 27.70 0.63
CA GLN A 97 -2.46 28.53 0.62
C GLN A 97 -2.71 29.98 0.16
N ARG A 98 -3.97 30.43 0.09
CA ARG A 98 -4.41 31.80 -0.25
C ARG A 98 -5.40 32.34 0.76
#